data_AF-A0A9E3QR47-F1
#
_entry.id   AF-A0A9E3QR47-F1
#
_cell.length_a   1.000
_cell.length_b   1.000
_cell.length_c   1.000
_cell.angle_alpha   90.00
_cell.angle_beta   90.00
_cell.angle_gamma   90.00
#
_symmetry.space_group_name_H-M   'P 1'
#
loop_
_entity.id
_entity.type
_entity.pdbx_description
1 polymer ?
#
loop_
_entity_poly.entity_id
_entity_poly.type
_entity_poly.pdbx_seq_one_letter_code
_entity_poly.pdbx_strand_id
1 'polypeptide(L)'
;MWVSNCSWVRARLPLLAGGELLGLDRRLVERHLIGCPACRSRWESLRGSLDALHAAAAVDPARPEAPSLWPELARQLRESRRAGASQGRIAHRALVWVG
;
A
#
# COMPACT_ATOMS: atom_id res chain seq x y z
N MET A 1 -12.07 30.75 14.63
CA MET A 1 -11.52 30.79 13.26
C MET A 1 -10.15 30.12 13.27
N TRP A 2 -10.10 28.79 13.24
CA TRP A 2 -8.82 28.08 13.29
C TRP A 2 -8.47 27.57 11.91
N VAL A 3 -7.52 28.25 11.27
CA VAL A 3 -6.80 27.79 10.10
C VAL A 3 -6.00 26.57 10.56
N SER A 4 -6.32 25.37 10.06
CA SER A 4 -5.52 24.18 10.35
C SER A 4 -4.05 24.50 10.12
N ASN A 5 -3.20 24.23 11.11
CA ASN A 5 -1.78 24.56 11.01
C ASN A 5 -1.08 23.67 9.97
N CYS A 6 0.13 24.06 9.54
CA CYS A 6 0.88 23.34 8.52
C CYS A 6 1.18 21.88 8.92
N SER A 7 1.41 21.57 10.19
CA SER A 7 1.72 20.20 10.62
C SER A 7 0.53 19.27 10.45
N TRP A 8 -0.66 19.70 10.89
CA TRP A 8 -1.91 18.95 10.72
C TRP A 8 -2.25 18.73 9.25
N VAL A 9 -2.06 19.76 8.41
CA VAL A 9 -2.29 19.69 6.97
C VAL A 9 -1.31 18.74 6.30
N ARG A 10 -0.01 18.84 6.60
CA ARG A 10 1.04 18.00 6.02
C ARG A 10 0.81 16.52 6.26
N ALA A 11 0.26 16.14 7.42
CA ALA A 11 -0.10 14.76 7.72
C ALA A 11 -1.22 14.20 6.83
N ARG A 12 -2.05 15.06 6.23
CA ARG A 12 -3.21 14.69 5.41
C ARG A 12 -3.02 14.88 3.91
N LEU A 13 -1.95 15.54 3.49
CA LEU A 13 -1.67 15.73 2.06
C LEU A 13 -1.58 14.42 1.27
N PRO A 14 -1.01 13.31 1.80
CA PRO A 14 -1.01 12.04 1.06
C PRO A 14 -2.42 11.52 0.78
N LEU A 15 -3.33 11.60 1.76
CA LEU A 15 -4.72 11.19 1.60
C LEU A 15 -5.45 12.09 0.59
N LEU A 16 -5.19 13.40 0.62
CA LEU A 16 -5.75 14.31 -0.38
C LEU A 16 -5.21 14.02 -1.78
N ALA A 17 -3.91 13.75 -1.91
CA ALA A 17 -3.27 13.45 -3.20
C ALA A 17 -3.80 12.15 -3.81
N GLY A 18 -4.07 11.13 -2.98
CA GLY A 18 -4.67 9.86 -3.39
C GLY A 18 -6.20 9.89 -3.59
N GLY A 19 -6.89 10.97 -3.22
CA GLY A 19 -8.35 11.06 -3.33
C GLY A 19 -9.14 10.43 -2.16
N GLU A 20 -8.45 9.98 -1.12
CA GLU A 20 -8.99 9.26 0.04
C GLU A 20 -9.41 10.19 1.19
N LEU A 21 -9.08 11.49 1.11
CA LEU A 21 -9.47 12.46 2.13
C LEU A 21 -10.90 12.97 1.89
N LEU A 22 -11.78 12.80 2.88
CA LEU A 22 -13.23 13.07 2.76
C LEU A 22 -13.73 14.09 3.79
N GLY A 23 -14.97 14.55 3.57
CA GLY A 23 -15.74 15.32 4.55
C GLY A 23 -15.11 16.67 4.95
N LEU A 24 -15.18 16.97 6.25
CA LEU A 24 -14.71 18.23 6.81
C LEU A 24 -13.19 18.39 6.67
N ASP A 25 -12.43 17.31 6.88
CA ASP A 25 -10.97 17.33 6.80
C ASP A 25 -10.50 17.74 5.41
N ARG A 26 -11.15 17.23 4.35
CA ARG A 26 -10.89 17.66 2.97
C ARG A 26 -11.06 19.16 2.80
N ARG A 27 -12.21 19.71 3.21
CA ARG A 27 -12.52 21.14 3.07
C ARG A 27 -11.53 22.02 3.84
N LEU A 28 -11.10 21.59 5.03
CA LEU A 28 -10.12 22.32 5.84
C LEU A 28 -8.73 22.33 5.19
N VAL A 29 -8.29 21.19 4.66
CA VAL A 29 -7.02 21.10 3.93
C VAL A 29 -7.06 21.95 2.66
N GLU A 30 -8.09 21.81 1.83
CA GLU A 30 -8.24 22.59 0.58
C GLU A 30 -8.23 24.10 0.87
N ARG A 31 -8.95 24.55 1.91
CA ARG A 31 -8.91 25.96 2.34
C ARG A 31 -7.51 26.41 2.74
N HIS A 32 -6.76 25.58 3.46
CA HIS A 32 -5.39 25.92 3.84
C HIS A 32 -4.47 26.03 2.61
N LEU A 33 -4.65 25.18 1.60
CA LEU A 33 -3.84 25.21 0.37
C LEU A 33 -4.03 26.51 -0.43
N ILE A 34 -5.18 27.20 -0.28
CA ILE A 34 -5.39 28.54 -0.85
C ILE A 34 -4.43 29.56 -0.22
N GLY A 35 -4.20 29.48 1.10
CA GLY A 35 -3.39 30.44 1.85
C GLY A 35 -1.91 30.08 2.04
N CYS A 36 -1.52 28.82 1.83
CA CYS A 36 -0.16 28.35 2.12
C CYS A 36 0.54 27.77 0.88
N PRO A 37 1.43 28.52 0.21
CA PRO A 37 2.13 28.05 -0.98
C PRO A 37 3.08 26.87 -0.69
N ALA A 38 3.69 26.81 0.50
CA ALA A 38 4.57 25.70 0.88
C ALA A 38 3.82 24.36 0.99
N CYS A 39 2.61 24.36 1.55
CA CYS A 39 1.77 23.17 1.61
C CYS A 39 1.20 22.81 0.22
N ARG A 40 0.89 23.81 -0.61
CA ARG A 40 0.45 23.60 -2.00
C ARG A 40 1.51 22.92 -2.84
N SER A 41 2.73 23.44 -2.85
CA SER A 41 3.87 22.85 -3.58
C SER A 41 4.12 21.40 -3.15
N ARG A 42 4.05 21.11 -1.84
CA ARG A 42 4.20 19.74 -1.33
C ARG A 42 3.09 18.81 -1.81
N TRP A 43 1.85 19.28 -1.83
CA TRP A 43 0.71 18.51 -2.35
C TRP A 43 0.86 18.25 -3.85
N GLU A 44 1.26 19.25 -4.63
CA GLU A 44 1.54 19.11 -6.07
C GLU A 44 2.64 18.08 -6.33
N SER A 45 3.74 18.09 -5.57
CA SER A 45 4.80 17.08 -5.68
C SER A 45 4.29 15.67 -5.37
N LEU A 46 3.48 15.50 -4.30
CA LEU A 46 2.88 14.20 -3.98
C LEU A 46 1.95 13.73 -5.09
N ARG A 47 1.15 14.63 -5.67
CA ARG A 47 0.24 14.31 -6.77
C ARG A 47 1.02 13.88 -8.02
N GLY A 48 2.06 14.62 -8.40
CA GLY A 48 2.90 14.26 -9.55
C GLY A 48 3.59 12.91 -9.39
N SER A 49 4.07 12.58 -8.19
CA SER A 49 4.64 11.25 -7.91
C SER A 49 3.59 10.13 -8.06
N LEU A 50 2.36 10.34 -7.57
CA LEU A 50 1.28 9.36 -7.72
C LEU A 50 0.86 9.21 -9.18
N ASP A 51 0.76 10.30 -9.94
CA ASP A 51 0.44 10.25 -11.37
C ASP A 51 1.51 9.46 -12.15
N ALA A 52 2.79 9.64 -11.84
CA ALA A 52 3.87 8.85 -12.44
C ALA A 52 3.79 7.35 -12.09
N LEU A 53 3.46 7.02 -10.82
CA LEU A 53 3.25 5.64 -10.39
C LEU A 53 2.04 5.01 -11.09
N HIS A 54 0.93 5.73 -11.22
CA HIS A 54 -0.24 5.26 -11.95
C HIS A 54 0.06 5.03 -13.44
N ALA A 55 0.82 5.94 -14.08
CA ALA A 55 1.22 5.78 -15.47
C ALA A 55 2.11 4.54 -15.66
N ALA A 56 3.04 4.28 -14.75
CA ALA A 56 3.86 3.08 -14.77
C ALA A 56 3.03 1.79 -14.56
N ALA A 57 2.04 1.83 -13.67
CA ALA A 57 1.15 0.70 -13.39
C ALA A 57 0.13 0.44 -14.52
N ALA A 58 -0.19 1.44 -15.35
CA ALA A 58 -1.08 1.27 -16.50
C ALA A 58 -0.45 0.44 -17.63
N VAL A 59 0.87 0.35 -17.66
CA VAL A 59 1.58 -0.58 -18.54
C VAL A 59 1.47 -1.97 -17.92
N ASP A 60 0.62 -2.83 -18.46
CA ASP A 60 0.56 -4.22 -18.03
C ASP A 60 1.89 -4.91 -18.37
N PRO A 61 2.69 -5.33 -17.37
CA PRO A 61 3.92 -6.07 -17.63
C PRO A 61 3.62 -7.47 -18.19
N ALA A 62 2.40 -7.98 -18.03
CA ALA A 62 1.97 -9.21 -18.66
C ALA A 62 1.56 -8.92 -20.10
N ARG A 63 2.21 -9.58 -21.06
CA ARG A 63 1.66 -9.68 -22.41
C ARG A 63 0.31 -10.40 -22.28
N PRO A 64 -0.78 -9.90 -22.89
CA PRO A 64 -2.10 -10.52 -22.78
C PRO A 64 -2.11 -11.98 -23.26
N GLU A 65 -1.13 -12.40 -24.07
CA GLU A 65 -0.98 -13.77 -24.55
C GLU A 65 -0.18 -14.69 -23.59
N ALA A 66 0.42 -14.16 -22.52
CA ALA A 66 1.19 -14.95 -21.58
C ALA A 66 0.26 -15.78 -20.67
N PRO A 67 0.50 -17.10 -20.51
CA PRO A 67 -0.29 -17.92 -19.61
C PRO A 67 -0.14 -17.45 -18.16
N SER A 68 -1.25 -17.51 -17.40
CA SER A 68 -1.25 -17.13 -15.99
C SER A 68 -0.26 -17.96 -15.16
N LEU A 69 0.56 -17.29 -14.36
CA LEU A 69 1.46 -17.94 -13.40
C LEU A 69 0.73 -18.46 -12.15
N TRP A 70 -0.53 -18.08 -11.97
CA TRP A 70 -1.29 -18.33 -10.74
C TRP A 70 -1.51 -19.81 -10.40
N PRO A 71 -1.82 -20.70 -11.37
CA PRO A 71 -1.99 -22.13 -11.07
C PRO A 71 -0.72 -22.76 -10.50
N GLU A 72 0.44 -22.43 -11.08
CA GLU A 72 1.73 -22.97 -10.67
C GLU A 72 2.18 -22.39 -9.32
N LEU A 73 2.03 -21.07 -9.12
CA LEU A 73 2.30 -20.45 -7.82
C LEU A 73 1.40 -21.01 -6.71
N ALA A 74 0.11 -21.23 -6.97
CA ALA A 74 -0.80 -21.83 -6.01
C ALA A 74 -0.41 -23.28 -5.67
N ARG A 75 0.12 -24.05 -6.63
CA ARG A 75 0.66 -25.40 -6.40
C ARG A 75 1.87 -25.34 -5.48
N GLN A 76 2.83 -24.49 -5.78
CA GLN A 76 4.05 -24.31 -4.97
C GLN A 76 3.71 -23.91 -3.53
N LEU A 77 2.80 -22.95 -3.32
CA LEU A 77 2.37 -22.54 -1.98
C LEU A 77 1.73 -23.69 -1.17
N ARG A 78 0.93 -24.55 -1.81
CA ARG A 78 0.35 -25.73 -1.15
C ARG A 78 1.43 -26.73 -0.74
N GLU A 79 2.42 -26.94 -1.60
CA GLU A 79 3.54 -27.86 -1.33
C GLU A 79 4.43 -27.34 -0.20
N SER A 80 4.81 -26.06 -0.21
CA SER A 80 5.59 -25.45 0.87
C SER A 80 4.87 -25.52 2.22
N ARG A 81 3.54 -25.31 2.25
CA ARG A 81 2.73 -25.46 3.48
C ARG A 81 2.69 -26.90 3.97
N ARG A 82 2.57 -27.87 3.08
CA ARG A 82 2.60 -29.31 3.45
C ARG A 82 3.96 -29.72 4.01
N ALA A 83 5.06 -29.25 3.39
CA ALA A 83 6.42 -29.48 3.87
C ALA A 83 6.67 -28.88 5.26
N GLY A 84 6.20 -27.65 5.51
CA GLY A 84 6.26 -27.03 6.83
C GLY A 84 5.43 -27.77 7.88
N ALA A 85 4.25 -28.29 7.51
CA ALA A 85 3.41 -29.08 8.41
C ALA A 85 3.96 -30.49 8.71
N SER A 86 4.76 -31.07 7.81
CA SER A 86 5.56 -32.27 8.13
C SER A 86 6.74 -31.96 9.05
N GLN A 87 7.36 -30.79 8.89
CA GLN A 87 8.51 -30.37 9.70
C GLN A 87 8.11 -30.02 11.14
N GLY A 88 6.94 -29.40 11.33
CA GLY A 88 6.33 -29.26 12.66
C GLY A 88 6.06 -30.63 13.29
N ARG A 89 5.41 -31.55 12.57
CA ARG A 89 5.08 -32.89 13.08
C ARG A 89 6.28 -33.74 13.49
N ILE A 90 7.42 -33.60 12.82
CA ILE A 90 8.67 -34.26 13.23
C ILE A 90 9.20 -33.65 14.53
N ALA A 91 9.16 -32.32 14.68
CA ALA A 91 9.60 -31.64 15.91
C ALA A 91 8.78 -32.04 17.14
N HIS A 92 7.46 -32.25 17.01
CA HIS A 92 6.63 -32.71 18.13
C HIS A 92 6.88 -34.18 18.51
N ARG A 93 7.32 -35.01 17.55
CA ARG A 93 7.54 -36.45 17.77
C ARG A 93 8.92 -36.77 18.36
N ALA A 94 9.91 -35.88 18.16
CA ALA A 94 11.24 -36.00 18.76
C ALA A 94 11.27 -35.67 20.26
N LEU A 95 10.27 -34.94 20.78
CA LEU A 95 10.15 -34.62 22.21
C LEU A 95 9.46 -35.70 23.05
N VAL A 96 8.99 -36.81 22.44
CA VAL A 96 8.21 -37.86 23.11
C VAL A 96 9.04 -39.14 23.38
N TRP A 97 10.37 -39.09 23.22
CA TRP A 97 11.26 -40.24 23.48
C TRP A 97 12.35 -39.89 24.51
N VAL A 98 11.93 -39.53 25.72
CA VAL A 98 12.76 -39.64 26.94
C VAL A 98 11.82 -40.09 28.06
N GLY A 99 11.92 -41.37 28.43
CA GLY A 99 11.13 -42.03 29.47
C GLY A 99 11.43 -43.51 29.50
#